data_AF-A0A424Y3S8-F1
#
_entry.id   AF-A0A424Y3S8-F1
#
_cell.length_a   1.000
_cell.length_b   1.000
_cell.length_c   1.000
_cell.angle_alpha   90.00
_cell.angle_beta   90.00
_cell.angle_gamma   90.00
#
_symmetry.space_group_name_H-M   'P 1'
#
loop_
_entity.id
_entity.type
_entity.pdbx_description
1 polymer ?
#
loop_
_entity_poly.entity_id
_entity_poly.type
_entity_poly.pdbx_seq_one_letter_code
_entity_poly.pdbx_strand_id
1 'polypeptide(L)' 'MDGRLFVQFIALIYMSALCKKMLNTGLIDKYTVRKLLLEMKTLNQVRCYGKYGATLTEITKPQRQIMDCLEVKPQT' A
#
# COMPACT_ATOMS: atom_id res chain seq x y z
N MET A 1 29.23 -1.82 5.34
CA MET A 1 28.34 -0.65 5.53
C MET A 1 27.49 -0.38 4.28
N ASP A 2 27.84 -0.97 3.13
CA ASP A 2 27.29 -0.64 1.81
C ASP A 2 25.86 -1.18 1.56
N GLY A 3 25.50 -2.31 2.17
CA GLY A 3 24.16 -2.87 2.02
C GLY A 3 23.04 -1.95 2.54
N ARG A 4 23.31 -1.13 3.57
CA ARG A 4 22.32 -0.18 4.11
C ARG A 4 22.02 0.93 3.11
N LEU A 5 23.05 1.50 2.50
CA LEU A 5 22.91 2.55 1.51
C LEU A 5 22.16 2.03 0.27
N PHE A 6 22.47 0.82 -0.15
CA PHE A 6 21.79 0.16 -1.26
C PHE A 6 20.28 -0.02 -0.99
N VAL A 7 19.91 -0.52 0.19
CA VAL A 7 18.49 -0.68 0.57
C VAL A 7 17.79 0.68 0.70
N GLN A 8 18.47 1.71 1.24
CA GLN A 8 17.92 3.07 1.30
C GLN A 8 17.68 3.66 -0.10
N PHE A 9 18.57 3.40 -1.04
CA PHE A 9 18.42 3.84 -2.41
C PHE A 9 17.22 3.18 -3.10
N ILE A 10 17.06 1.87 -2.93
CA ILE A 10 15.88 1.14 -3.41
C ILE A 10 14.59 1.69 -2.78
N ALA A 11 14.60 1.93 -1.46
CA ALA A 11 13.46 2.53 -0.76
C ALA A 11 13.12 3.92 -1.32
N LEU A 12 14.12 4.72 -1.67
CA LEU A 12 13.92 6.04 -2.28
C LEU A 12 13.29 5.95 -3.68
N ILE A 13 13.69 4.96 -4.50
CA ILE A 13 13.08 4.70 -5.81
C ILE A 13 11.58 4.42 -5.64
N TYR A 14 11.22 3.52 -4.72
CA TYR A 14 9.81 3.20 -4.45
C TYR A 14 9.04 4.40 -3.89
N MET A 15 9.63 5.15 -2.97
CA MET A 15 9.01 6.36 -2.41
C MET A 15 8.76 7.43 -3.48
N SER A 16 9.71 7.63 -4.40
CA SER A 16 9.58 8.56 -5.53
C SER A 16 8.45 8.12 -6.48
N ALA A 17 8.43 6.85 -6.86
CA ALA A 17 7.39 6.29 -7.73
C ALA A 17 6.00 6.38 -7.08
N LEU A 18 5.89 6.08 -5.79
CA LEU A 18 4.65 6.19 -5.02
C LEU A 18 4.19 7.65 -4.95
N CYS A 19 5.08 8.58 -4.63
CA CYS A 19 4.77 10.00 -4.58
C CYS A 19 4.25 10.52 -5.94
N LYS A 20 4.91 10.14 -7.04
CA LYS A 20 4.46 10.46 -8.41
C LYS A 20 3.07 9.90 -8.70
N LYS A 21 2.79 8.66 -8.30
CA LYS A 21 1.47 8.04 -8.49
C LYS A 21 0.39 8.73 -7.66
N MET A 22 0.71 9.14 -6.43
CA MET A 22 -0.20 9.91 -5.57
C MET A 22 -0.51 11.30 -6.13
N LEU A 23 0.47 11.97 -6.75
CA LEU A 23 0.25 13.24 -7.45
C LEU A 23 -0.70 13.06 -8.64
N ASN A 24 -0.44 12.07 -9.49
CA ASN A 24 -1.25 11.81 -10.69
C ASN A 24 -2.71 11.46 -10.38
N THR A 25 -2.97 10.90 -9.19
CA THR A 25 -4.29 10.42 -8.76
C THR A 25 -5.01 11.40 -7.85
N GLY A 26 -4.40 12.56 -7.53
CA GLY A 26 -4.92 13.53 -6.56
C GLY A 26 -4.96 13.02 -5.11
N LEU A 27 -4.36 11.86 -4.85
CA LEU A 27 -4.37 11.24 -3.52
C LEU A 27 -3.48 12.01 -2.53
N ILE A 28 -2.52 12.78 -3.05
CA ILE A 28 -1.63 13.66 -2.27
C ILE A 28 -2.40 14.72 -1.47
N ASP A 29 -3.58 15.15 -1.95
CA ASP A 29 -4.38 16.19 -1.31
C ASP A 29 -5.05 15.67 -0.03
N LYS A 30 -5.25 14.35 0.07
CA LYS A 30 -5.91 13.68 1.20
C LYS A 30 -4.92 12.97 2.13
N TYR A 31 -3.79 12.51 1.59
CA TYR A 31 -2.82 11.72 2.32
C TYR A 31 -1.39 12.17 2.03
N THR A 32 -0.59 12.30 3.09
CA THR A 32 0.87 12.27 2.93
C THR A 32 1.32 10.83 2.65
N VAL A 33 2.46 10.66 1.96
CA VAL A 33 3.04 9.33 1.68
C VAL A 33 3.15 8.48 2.95
N ARG A 34 3.57 9.10 4.06
CA ARG A 34 3.69 8.44 5.37
C ARG A 34 2.34 7.97 5.91
N LYS A 35 1.30 8.81 5.81
CA LYS A 35 -0.04 8.47 6.31
C LYS A 35 -0.67 7.35 5.48
N LEU A 36 -0.49 7.38 4.15
CA LEU A 36 -0.93 6.31 3.26
C LEU A 36 -0.28 4.97 3.61
N LEU A 37 1.04 4.95 3.83
CA LEU A 37 1.77 3.75 4.22
C LEU A 37 1.30 3.21 5.58
N LEU A 38 0.98 4.08 6.53
CA LEU A 38 0.45 3.68 7.83
C LEU A 38 -0.93 3.03 7.69
N GLU A 39 -1.80 3.59 6.86
CA GLU A 39 -3.14 3.07 6.63
C GLU A 39 -3.11 1.70 5.95
N MET A 40 -2.20 1.53 5.01
CA MET A 40 -1.97 0.25 4.33
C MET A 40 -1.29 -0.78 5.22
N LYS A 41 -0.50 -0.37 6.22
CA LYS A 41 0.13 -1.30 7.19
C LYS A 41 -0.93 -2.07 8.01
N THR A 42 -2.09 -1.48 8.24
CA THR A 42 -3.19 -2.13 8.98
C THR A 42 -3.95 -3.15 8.13
N LEU A 43 -3.79 -3.13 6.80
CA LEU A 43 -4.38 -4.11 5.91
C LEU A 43 -3.60 -5.43 6.04
N ASN A 44 -4.18 -6.42 6.71
CA ASN A 44 -3.54 -7.72 6.92
C ASN A 44 -4.32 -8.82 6.18
N GLN A 45 -3.66 -9.56 5.29
CA GLN A 45 -4.28 -10.70 4.63
C GLN A 45 -4.26 -11.90 5.58
N VAL A 46 -5.41 -12.28 6.13
CA VAL A 46 -5.53 -13.48 6.95
C VAL A 46 -5.81 -14.66 6.03
N ARG A 47 -4.85 -15.57 5.91
CA ARG A 47 -5.07 -16.81 5.16
C ARG A 47 -5.73 -17.82 6.10
N CYS A 48 -7.06 -17.89 6.09
CA CYS A 48 -7.78 -18.95 6.80
C CYS A 48 -7.52 -20.28 6.09
N TYR A 49 -6.80 -21.20 6.74
CA TYR A 49 -6.66 -22.57 6.27
C TYR A 49 -7.91 -23.35 6.69
N GLY A 50 -8.82 -23.64 5.75
CA GLY A 50 -10.08 -24.37 5.98
C GLY A 50 -10.96 -24.43 4.73
N LYS A 51 -12.23 -24.88 4.86
CA LYS A 51 -13.22 -25.00 3.76
C LYS A 51 -13.52 -23.69 3.02
N TYR A 52 -13.15 -22.56 3.60
CA TYR A 52 -13.28 -21.23 3.01
C TYR A 52 -11.87 -20.79 2.63
N GLY A 53 -11.67 -20.40 1.37
CA GLY A 53 -10.38 -19.94 0.82
C GLY A 53 -9.80 -18.73 1.57
N ALA A 54 -8.71 -18.16 1.07
CA ALA A 54 -8.01 -17.06 1.71
C ALA A 54 -8.93 -15.83 1.94
N THR A 55 -9.52 -15.69 3.13
CA THR A 55 -10.43 -14.58 3.43
C THR A 55 -9.64 -13.33 3.80
N LEU A 56 -9.62 -12.34 2.91
CA LEU A 56 -9.08 -11.01 3.23
C LEU A 56 -9.83 -10.42 4.44
N THR A 57 -9.11 -9.79 5.38
CA THR A 57 -9.77 -9.01 6.45
C THR A 57 -10.57 -7.86 5.84
N GLU A 58 -11.55 -7.36 6.59
CA GLU A 58 -12.45 -6.29 6.14
C GLU A 58 -11.65 -5.07 5.62
N ILE A 59 -11.67 -4.84 4.31
CA ILE A 59 -11.03 -3.68 3.69
C ILE A 59 -11.81 -2.45 4.16
N THR A 60 -11.15 -1.57 4.91
CA THR A 60 -11.77 -0.32 5.34
C THR A 60 -12.07 0.60 4.15
N LYS A 61 -13.08 1.47 4.26
CA LYS A 61 -13.40 2.48 3.23
C LYS A 61 -12.17 3.28 2.74
N PRO A 62 -11.30 3.83 3.61
CA PRO A 62 -10.12 4.56 3.14
C PRO A 62 -9.12 3.64 2.42
N GLN A 63 -8.93 2.39 2.86
CA GLN A 63 -8.06 1.45 2.15
C GLN A 63 -8.58 1.13 0.76
N ARG A 64 -9.89 0.93 0.61
CA ARG A 64 -10.52 0.69 -0.70
C ARG A 64 -10.32 1.88 -1.63
N GLN A 65 -10.54 3.10 -1.16
CA GLN A 65 -10.30 4.31 -1.94
C GLN A 65 -8.84 4.44 -2.39
N ILE A 66 -7.89 4.15 -1.51
CA ILE A 66 -6.46 4.17 -1.85
C ILE A 66 -6.15 3.08 -2.90
N MET A 67 -6.68 1.86 -2.73
CA MET A 67 -6.48 0.76 -3.67
C MET A 67 -7.06 1.07 -5.05
N ASP A 68 -8.27 1.61 -5.11
CA ASP A 68 -8.92 2.02 -6.36
C ASP A 68 -8.11 3.13 -7.07
N CYS A 69 -7.66 4.15 -6.33
CA CYS A 69 -6.82 5.22 -6.88
C CYS A 69 -5.46 4.70 -7.37
N LEU A 70 -4.88 3.72 -6.69
CA LEU A 70 -3.62 3.11 -7.08
C LEU A 70 -3.79 1.97 -8.10
N GLU A 71 -5.01 1.70 -8.56
CA GLU A 71 -5.36 0.61 -9.48
C GLU A 71 -4.88 -0.78 -9.00
N VAL A 72 -4.85 -0.97 -7.68
CA VAL A 72 -4.43 -2.23 -7.05
C VAL A 72 -5.65 -3.08 -6.79
N LYS A 73 -5.77 -4.21 -7.50
CA LYS A 73 -6.84 -5.18 -7.25
C LYS A 73 -6.51 -6.02 -6.00
N PRO A 74 -7.46 -6.20 -5.07
CA PRO A 74 -7.28 -7.19 -4.00
C PRO A 74 -7.14 -8.58 -4.62
N GLN A 75 -6.06 -9.29 -4.30
CA GLN A 75 -5.89 -10.69 -4.68
C GLN A 75 -6.98 -11.49 -3.94
N THR A 76 -7.88 -12.12 -4.70
CA THR A 76 -9.02 -12.90 -4.19
C THR A 76 -8.59 -14.28 -3.72
#